data_AF-W7EYP6-F1
#
_entry.id   AF-W7EYP6-F1
#
_cell.length_a   1.000
_cell.length_b   1.000
_cell.length_c   1.000
_cell.angle_alpha   90.00
_cell.angle_beta   90.00
_cell.angle_gamma   90.00
#
_symmetry.space_group_name_H-M   'P 1'
#
loop_
_entity.id
_entity.type
_entity.pdbx_description
1 polymer ?
#
loop_
_entity_poly.entity_id
_entity_poly.type
_entity_poly.pdbx_seq_one_letter_code
_entity_poly.pdbx_strand_id
1 'polypeptide(L)'
;MIDVTGVEDVPLALRATEKLRYGRTSPTQRLGWENRHRWQQTDWDAVKRNPELLRFPMSGWLYDADARQYAYGNAQAAIAHIKTRAPFTNTNVPEGHVHQEWTMDELAALLGSGKPEDVF
;
A
#
# COMPACT_ATOMS: atom_id res chain seq x y z
N MET A 1 -14.44 5.15 -11.68
CA MET A 1 -15.14 3.90 -11.99
C MET A 1 -16.61 4.11 -12.29
N ILE A 2 -17.31 5.06 -11.65
CA ILE A 2 -18.70 5.41 -12.00
C ILE A 2 -18.82 5.79 -13.49
N ASP A 3 -17.82 6.48 -14.02
CA ASP A 3 -17.69 6.81 -15.43
C ASP A 3 -17.49 5.60 -16.37
N VAL A 4 -17.06 4.45 -15.83
CA VAL A 4 -16.85 3.20 -16.58
C VAL A 4 -18.06 2.27 -16.48
N THR A 5 -18.66 2.17 -15.29
CA THR A 5 -19.81 1.28 -15.01
C THR A 5 -21.16 1.94 -15.23
N GLY A 6 -21.19 3.27 -15.38
CA GLY A 6 -22.39 4.08 -15.40
C GLY A 6 -22.95 4.36 -14.00
N VAL A 7 -23.89 5.31 -13.95
CA VAL A 7 -24.59 5.74 -12.72
C VAL A 7 -25.68 4.76 -12.31
N GLU A 8 -26.07 3.86 -13.19
CA GLU A 8 -27.02 2.78 -12.98
C GLU A 8 -26.47 1.67 -12.07
N ASP A 9 -25.15 1.49 -12.02
CA ASP A 9 -24.49 0.44 -11.23
C ASP A 9 -23.37 1.01 -10.33
N VAL A 10 -23.75 1.99 -9.50
CA VAL A 10 -22.85 2.57 -8.48
C VAL A 10 -22.25 1.51 -7.55
N PRO A 11 -22.98 0.49 -7.06
CA PRO A 11 -22.39 -0.52 -6.17
C PRO A 11 -21.23 -1.27 -6.83
N LEU A 12 -21.34 -1.64 -8.11
CA LEU A 12 -20.25 -2.24 -8.86
C LEU A 12 -19.06 -1.27 -8.99
N ALA A 13 -19.32 0.00 -9.29
CA ALA A 13 -18.29 1.03 -9.40
C ALA A 13 -17.46 1.14 -8.12
N LEU A 14 -18.12 1.14 -6.96
CA LEU A 14 -17.47 1.25 -5.66
C LEU A 14 -16.66 -0.01 -5.34
N ARG A 15 -17.20 -1.21 -5.58
CA ARG A 15 -16.46 -2.47 -5.40
C ARG A 15 -15.25 -2.56 -6.32
N ALA A 16 -15.35 -2.10 -7.57
CA ALA A 16 -14.23 -2.05 -8.49
C ALA A 16 -13.14 -1.09 -8.00
N THR A 17 -13.55 0.07 -7.50
CA THR A 17 -12.65 1.06 -6.90
C THR A 17 -11.95 0.50 -5.67
N GLU A 18 -12.70 -0.15 -4.78
CA GLU A 18 -12.16 -0.85 -3.60
C GLU A 18 -11.14 -1.91 -4.02
N LYS A 19 -11.48 -2.79 -4.97
CA LYS A 19 -10.58 -3.86 -5.44
C LYS A 19 -9.27 -3.30 -5.99
N LEU A 20 -9.30 -2.18 -6.71
CA LEU A 20 -8.11 -1.53 -7.29
C LEU A 20 -7.25 -0.78 -6.25
N ARG A 21 -7.87 -0.31 -5.15
CA ARG A 21 -7.22 0.58 -4.18
C ARG A 21 -6.81 -0.09 -2.88
N TYR A 22 -7.56 -1.08 -2.41
CA TYR A 22 -7.41 -1.64 -1.07
C TYR A 22 -6.03 -2.25 -0.84
N GLY A 23 -5.61 -3.18 -1.73
CA GLY A 23 -4.32 -3.86 -1.62
C GLY A 23 -3.10 -2.94 -1.68
N ARG A 24 -3.23 -1.75 -2.27
CA ARG A 24 -2.17 -0.72 -2.27
C ARG A 24 -2.21 0.16 -1.02
N THR A 25 -3.42 0.47 -0.53
CA THR A 25 -3.61 1.38 0.60
C THR A 25 -3.11 0.77 1.90
N SER A 26 -3.35 -0.53 2.13
CA SER A 26 -2.90 -1.24 3.33
C SER A 26 -1.38 -1.12 3.59
N PRO A 27 -0.48 -1.51 2.66
CA PRO A 27 0.96 -1.36 2.88
C PRO A 27 1.40 0.11 2.98
N THR A 28 0.72 1.03 2.28
CA THR A 28 1.02 2.47 2.39
C THR A 28 0.67 3.02 3.78
N GLN A 29 -0.43 2.56 4.38
CA GLN A 29 -0.84 2.93 5.74
C GLN A 29 0.17 2.43 6.77
N ARG A 30 0.57 1.15 6.65
CA ARG A 30 1.60 0.54 7.49
C ARG A 30 2.93 1.29 7.40
N LEU A 31 3.39 1.59 6.17
CA LEU A 31 4.60 2.39 5.94
C LEU A 31 4.57 3.76 6.64
N GLY A 32 3.41 4.44 6.64
CA GLY A 32 3.24 5.71 7.34
C GLY A 32 3.43 5.60 8.85
N TRP A 33 2.87 4.54 9.44
CA TRP A 33 3.03 4.24 10.87
C TRP A 33 4.50 3.93 11.23
N GLU A 34 5.17 3.09 10.43
CA GLU A 34 6.57 2.69 10.64
C GLU A 34 7.52 3.87 10.52
N ASN A 35 7.33 4.70 9.49
CA ASN A 35 8.14 5.89 9.28
C ASN A 35 8.02 6.88 10.45
N ARG A 36 6.80 7.09 10.97
CA ARG A 36 6.57 7.93 12.16
C ARG A 36 7.36 7.40 13.36
N HIS A 37 7.29 6.09 13.62
CA HIS A 37 7.97 5.50 14.77
C HIS A 37 9.48 5.60 14.64
N ARG A 38 10.03 5.27 13.46
CA ARG A 38 11.46 5.45 13.18
C ARG A 38 11.91 6.88 13.46
N TRP A 39 11.17 7.87 12.96
CA TRP A 39 11.50 9.28 13.17
C TRP A 39 11.45 9.69 14.65
N GLN A 40 10.42 9.27 15.39
CA GLN A 40 10.27 9.61 16.81
C GLN A 40 11.30 8.91 17.71
N GLN A 41 11.83 7.76 17.31
CA GLN A 41 12.80 6.95 18.07
C GLN A 41 14.23 7.05 17.51
N THR A 42 14.51 8.08 16.69
CA THR A 42 15.80 8.24 16.03
C THR A 42 16.94 8.51 17.03
N ASP A 43 18.03 7.74 16.92
CA ASP A 43 19.31 8.08 17.56
C ASP A 43 19.99 9.23 16.81
N TRP A 44 19.86 10.44 17.35
CA TRP A 44 20.43 11.65 16.77
C TRP A 44 21.95 11.66 16.73
N ASP A 45 22.63 10.94 17.63
CA ASP A 45 24.09 10.84 17.60
C ASP A 45 24.56 9.88 16.50
N ALA A 46 23.81 8.81 16.23
CA ALA A 46 24.03 7.98 15.05
C ALA A 46 23.80 8.74 13.74
N VAL A 47 22.74 9.55 13.67
CA VAL A 47 22.45 10.40 12.51
C VAL A 47 23.56 11.43 12.25
N LYS A 48 24.11 12.07 13.29
CA LYS A 48 25.25 12.98 13.12
C LYS A 48 26.46 12.28 12.48
N ARG A 49 26.68 11.01 12.81
CA ARG A 49 27.76 10.19 12.23
C ARG A 49 27.43 9.71 10.81
N ASN A 50 26.16 9.42 10.53
CA ASN A 50 25.68 8.99 9.23
C ASN A 50 24.30 9.61 8.89
N PRO A 51 24.27 10.76 8.19
CA PRO A 51 23.03 11.44 7.83
C PRO A 51 22.09 10.63 6.92
N GLU A 52 22.61 9.63 6.19
CA GLU A 52 21.79 8.76 5.33
C GLU A 52 20.75 7.95 6.12
N LEU A 53 20.92 7.79 7.44
CA LEU A 53 19.95 7.12 8.31
C LEU A 53 18.58 7.83 8.36
N LEU A 54 18.55 9.14 8.06
CA LEU A 54 17.30 9.90 7.94
C LEU A 54 16.70 9.88 6.53
N ARG A 55 17.43 9.33 5.54
CA ARG A 55 16.97 9.39 4.16
C ARG A 55 15.67 8.61 4.01
N PHE A 56 14.64 9.29 3.53
CA PHE A 56 13.35 8.66 3.28
C PHE A 56 13.47 7.70 2.10
N PRO A 57 13.03 6.44 2.23
CA PRO A 57 12.99 5.52 1.11
C PRO A 57 11.95 6.01 0.10
N MET A 58 12.42 6.56 -1.02
CA MET A 58 11.57 6.98 -2.13
C MET A 58 11.32 5.79 -3.07
N SER A 59 10.46 4.86 -2.66
CA SER A 59 10.18 3.67 -3.46
C SER A 59 9.37 3.99 -4.74
N GLY A 60 9.87 3.59 -5.91
CA GLY A 60 9.23 3.89 -7.19
C GLY A 60 7.79 3.36 -7.29
N TRP A 61 7.51 2.18 -6.72
CA TRP A 61 6.14 1.65 -6.67
C TRP A 61 5.15 2.61 -5.99
N LEU A 62 5.60 3.40 -5.01
CA LEU A 62 4.76 4.37 -4.30
C LEU A 62 4.71 5.71 -5.03
N TYR A 63 5.87 6.27 -5.36
CA TYR A 63 6.01 7.65 -5.84
C TYR A 63 5.82 7.82 -7.35
N ASP A 64 6.12 6.80 -8.16
CA ASP A 64 5.99 6.87 -9.62
C ASP A 64 4.62 6.39 -10.13
N ALA A 65 3.69 6.09 -9.22
CA ALA A 65 2.42 5.47 -9.57
C ALA A 65 1.41 6.47 -10.16
N ASP A 66 0.95 6.21 -11.37
CA ASP A 66 -0.26 6.84 -11.93
C ASP A 66 -1.50 6.01 -11.58
N ALA A 67 -2.23 6.45 -10.55
CA ALA A 67 -3.45 5.79 -10.11
C ALA A 67 -4.57 5.83 -11.17
N ARG A 68 -4.63 6.88 -12.00
CA ARG A 68 -5.67 7.04 -13.02
C ARG A 68 -5.40 6.08 -14.17
N GLN A 69 -4.21 6.10 -14.73
CA GLN A 69 -3.79 5.20 -15.80
C GLN A 69 -3.96 3.74 -15.37
N TYR A 70 -3.51 3.40 -14.17
CA TYR A 70 -3.67 2.05 -13.62
C TYR A 70 -5.13 1.64 -13.49
N ALA A 71 -5.98 2.52 -12.97
CA ALA A 71 -7.39 2.23 -12.76
C ALA A 71 -8.13 1.98 -14.08
N TYR A 72 -7.91 2.81 -15.11
CA TYR A 72 -8.52 2.60 -16.42
C TYR A 72 -7.97 1.37 -17.14
N GLY A 73 -6.65 1.14 -17.07
CA GLY A 73 -6.02 -0.04 -17.68
C GLY A 73 -6.53 -1.37 -17.10
N ASN A 74 -6.97 -1.36 -15.83
CA ASN A 74 -7.42 -2.57 -15.12
C ASN A 74 -8.94 -2.62 -14.87
N ALA A 75 -9.71 -1.61 -15.30
CA ALA A 75 -11.12 -1.47 -14.94
C ALA A 75 -11.95 -2.70 -15.36
N GLN A 76 -11.80 -3.14 -16.60
CA GLN A 76 -12.53 -4.31 -17.12
C GLN A 76 -12.17 -5.60 -16.37
N ALA A 77 -10.89 -5.82 -16.08
CA ALA A 77 -10.44 -6.99 -15.34
C ALA A 77 -10.96 -6.99 -13.88
N ALA A 78 -10.92 -5.84 -13.21
CA ALA A 78 -11.47 -5.68 -11.86
C ALA A 78 -12.99 -5.89 -11.83
N ILE A 79 -13.73 -5.37 -12.82
CA ILE A 79 -15.17 -5.60 -12.95
C ILE A 79 -15.48 -7.07 -13.23
N ALA A 80 -14.73 -7.72 -14.13
CA ALA A 80 -14.88 -9.14 -14.43
C ALA A 80 -14.62 -10.01 -13.19
N HIS A 81 -13.61 -9.66 -12.38
CA HIS A 81 -13.36 -10.30 -11.10
C HIS A 81 -14.57 -10.22 -10.16
N ILE A 82 -15.21 -9.05 -10.07
CA ILE A 82 -16.37 -8.86 -9.19
C ILE A 82 -17.59 -9.62 -9.71
N LYS A 83 -17.86 -9.59 -11.01
CA LYS A 83 -19.05 -10.20 -11.62
C LYS A 83 -18.95 -11.72 -11.75
N THR A 84 -17.79 -12.22 -12.14
CA THR A 84 -17.61 -13.61 -12.61
C THR A 84 -16.54 -14.38 -11.83
N ARG A 85 -15.87 -13.72 -10.87
CA ARG A 85 -14.72 -14.28 -10.16
C ARG A 85 -13.55 -14.66 -11.07
N ALA A 86 -13.41 -13.99 -12.21
CA ALA A 86 -12.20 -14.05 -13.02
C ALA A 86 -10.96 -13.71 -12.16
N PRO A 87 -9.82 -14.39 -12.34
CA PRO A 87 -8.60 -14.06 -11.62
C PRO A 87 -8.18 -12.61 -11.85
N PHE A 88 -7.87 -11.89 -10.77
CA PHE A 88 -7.35 -10.54 -10.83
C PHE A 88 -6.46 -10.27 -9.62
N THR A 89 -5.21 -9.90 -9.90
CA THR A 89 -4.20 -9.55 -8.91
C THR A 89 -3.70 -8.16 -9.22
N ASN A 90 -3.62 -7.31 -8.18
CA ASN A 90 -3.08 -5.98 -8.36
C ASN A 90 -1.56 -6.02 -8.55
N THR A 91 -1.06 -5.17 -9.44
CA THR A 91 0.37 -4.96 -9.68
C THR A 91 0.83 -3.56 -9.27
N ASN A 92 -0.07 -2.73 -8.71
CA ASN A 92 0.24 -1.43 -8.13
C ASN A 92 0.73 -1.52 -6.67
N VAL A 93 1.40 -2.61 -6.32
CA VAL A 93 1.98 -2.92 -5.01
C VAL A 93 3.46 -3.28 -5.20
N PRO A 94 4.28 -3.36 -4.15
CA PRO A 94 5.65 -3.84 -4.29
C PRO A 94 5.71 -5.19 -5.00
N GLU A 95 6.79 -5.44 -5.74
CA GLU A 95 6.99 -6.72 -6.43
C GLU A 95 6.98 -7.88 -5.43
N GLY A 96 6.24 -8.95 -5.74
CA GLY A 96 6.08 -10.09 -4.84
C GLY A 96 5.20 -9.84 -3.61
N HIS A 97 4.63 -8.63 -3.45
CA HIS A 97 3.79 -8.32 -2.29
C HIS A 97 2.50 -9.14 -2.33
N VAL A 98 2.28 -9.90 -1.26
CA VAL A 98 0.99 -10.55 -0.96
C VAL A 98 0.37 -9.77 0.19
N HIS A 99 -0.88 -9.33 0.01
CA HIS A 99 -1.60 -8.62 1.06
C HIS A 99 -1.70 -9.48 2.32
N GLN A 100 -1.32 -8.90 3.44
CA GLN A 100 -1.46 -9.49 4.76
C GLN A 100 -2.26 -8.52 5.62
N GLU A 101 -3.22 -9.06 6.36
CA GLU A 101 -3.86 -8.30 7.43
C GLU A 101 -2.82 -8.01 8.51
N TRP A 102 -2.93 -6.84 9.13
CA TRP A 102 -2.03 -6.43 10.20
C TRP A 102 -2.83 -5.72 11.29
N THR A 103 -2.38 -5.87 12.52
CA THR A 103 -2.97 -5.23 13.69
C THR A 103 -1.98 -4.29 14.35
N MET A 104 -2.50 -3.35 15.15
CA MET A 104 -1.67 -2.45 15.94
C MET A 104 -0.83 -3.21 16.99
N ASP A 105 -1.36 -4.31 17.52
CA ASP A 105 -0.67 -5.12 18.53
C ASP A 105 0.55 -5.83 17.95
N GLU A 106 0.43 -6.39 16.73
CA GLU A 106 1.56 -7.01 16.01
C GLU A 106 2.64 -5.98 15.69
N LEU A 107 2.24 -4.80 15.21
CA LEU A 107 3.15 -3.71 14.90
C LEU A 107 3.88 -3.20 16.16
N ALA A 108 3.17 -3.04 17.28
CA ALA A 108 3.76 -2.65 18.55
C ALA A 108 4.74 -3.70 19.07
N ALA A 109 4.43 -4.99 18.94
CA ALA A 109 5.32 -6.09 19.31
C ALA A 109 6.60 -6.11 18.47
N LEU A 110 6.49 -5.91 17.14
CA LEU A 110 7.64 -5.79 16.24
C LEU A 110 8.60 -4.68 16.67
N LEU A 111 8.09 -3.49 16.99
CA LEU A 111 8.94 -2.39 17.48
C LEU A 111 9.52 -2.63 18.89
N GLY A 112 8.73 -3.22 19.80
CA GLY A 112 9.19 -3.54 21.16
C GLY A 112 10.29 -4.61 21.19
N SER A 113 10.39 -5.43 20.13
CA SER A 113 11.41 -6.47 19.99
C SER A 113 12.81 -5.97 19.60
N GLY A 114 12.94 -4.69 19.23
CA GLY A 114 14.22 -4.08 18.88
C GLY A 114 14.80 -4.51 17.52
N LYS A 115 13.99 -5.12 16.64
CA LYS A 115 14.39 -5.52 15.27
C LYS A 115 13.66 -4.72 14.20
N PRO A 116 14.05 -3.46 13.96
CA PRO A 116 13.47 -2.62 12.91
C PRO A 116 13.74 -3.13 11.48
N GLU A 117 14.69 -4.04 11.29
CA GLU A 117 15.07 -4.62 9.99
C GLU A 117 14.10 -5.67 9.44
N ASP A 118 13.34 -6.37 10.31
CA ASP A 118 12.38 -7.42 9.91
C ASP A 118 11.03 -6.83 9.43
N VAL A 119 10.96 -5.51 9.32
CA VAL A 119 9.75 -4.76 8.99
C VAL A 119 9.59 -4.59 7.47
N PHE A 120 10.62 -4.90 6.67
CA PHE A 120 10.65 -4.77 5.21
C PHE A 120 10.65 -6.12 4.47
#